data_AF-A0A836CMT9-F1
#
_entry.id   AF-A0A836CMT9-F1
#
_cell.length_a   1.000
_cell.length_b   1.000
_cell.length_c   1.000
_cell.angle_alpha   90.00
_cell.angle_beta   90.00
_cell.angle_gamma   90.00
#
_symmetry.space_group_name_H-M   'P 1'
#
loop_
_entity.id
_entity.type
_entity.pdbx_description
1 polymer ?
#
loop_
_entity_poly.entity_id
_entity_poly.type
_entity_poly.pdbx_seq_one_letter_code
_entity_poly.pdbx_strand_id
1 'polypeptide(L)'
;MPQLLLVAAAAALARASAQNTTFHTAHYTSAVKPDEVPVKWDALTDAELLKRLPPWYAPNYRISDAFASRLPFTEEVQADIWAHQNPQSCENRTFVLQGSKPAGLGYLMGVANFPLAWAMEHGHILVLHQGFAAAQAEGEQDSYCSSQQLRGWDCFFMPLSNCSDHIGKRVERNFKWAPTADPLVPAKWQRRWAETNQTGSLLQWWRAQTTAYATRLNARTARELALRRLRSAAAGAAPLPLPPGTISVHVRHGDKYKELELMSWGDHLGAVNAAARAQGWKERALFVTTDDSEVAAAVRAGVPGWTAYIQPCEAPYGARCAEQVRCRTTETDVNPGYATSDAAADLTLFSLQGLLTALEATHFAGQRGSNWVRVIDRLRMVMVGGAASFSTPYIDVGASLPANLGGAGTYKGCC
;
A
#
# COMPACT_ATOMS: atom_id res chain seq x y z
N MET A 1 -18.98 -52.89 41.35
CA MET A 1 -17.85 -52.44 40.49
C MET A 1 -18.33 -52.58 39.05
N PRO A 2 -18.31 -51.57 38.14
CA PRO A 2 -17.65 -50.26 38.14
C PRO A 2 -18.61 -49.08 37.83
N GLN A 3 -18.60 -47.99 38.61
CA GLN A 3 -19.23 -46.72 38.20
C GLN A 3 -18.65 -45.47 38.90
N LEU A 4 -17.56 -45.62 39.66
CA LEU A 4 -17.00 -44.53 40.49
C LEU A 4 -15.72 -43.89 39.93
N LEU A 5 -15.27 -44.26 38.73
CA LEU A 5 -14.02 -43.76 38.14
C LEU A 5 -14.19 -42.64 37.09
N LEU A 6 -15.42 -42.28 36.71
CA LEU A 6 -15.66 -41.28 35.65
C LEU A 6 -15.93 -39.85 36.15
N VAL A 7 -16.20 -39.65 37.45
CA VAL A 7 -16.47 -38.29 37.98
C VAL A 7 -15.19 -37.59 38.46
N ALA A 8 -14.13 -38.34 38.79
CA ALA A 8 -12.86 -37.75 39.25
C ALA A 8 -12.01 -37.16 38.10
N ALA A 9 -12.13 -37.67 36.87
CA ALA A 9 -11.37 -37.18 35.73
C ALA A 9 -11.91 -35.84 35.16
N ALA A 10 -13.22 -35.59 35.28
CA ALA A 10 -13.83 -34.34 34.83
C ALA A 10 -13.53 -33.14 35.75
N ALA A 11 -13.32 -33.39 37.05
CA ALA A 11 -12.98 -32.34 38.01
C ALA A 11 -11.48 -31.94 37.99
N ALA A 12 -10.60 -32.83 37.52
CA ALA A 12 -9.16 -32.57 37.41
C ALA A 12 -8.79 -31.73 36.17
N LEU A 13 -9.54 -31.87 35.06
CA LEU A 13 -9.35 -31.05 33.85
C LEU A 13 -9.94 -29.63 33.96
N ALA A 14 -10.89 -29.41 34.88
CA ALA A 14 -11.44 -28.08 35.15
C ALA A 14 -10.58 -27.23 36.12
N ARG A 15 -9.54 -27.81 36.75
CA ARG A 15 -8.68 -27.11 37.73
C ARG A 15 -7.27 -26.76 37.23
N ALA A 16 -6.93 -27.08 35.98
CA ALA A 16 -5.62 -26.78 35.40
C ALA A 16 -5.57 -25.51 34.52
N SER A 17 -6.68 -24.78 34.34
CA SER A 17 -6.74 -23.60 33.46
C SER A 17 -6.93 -22.27 34.20
N ALA A 18 -6.79 -22.24 35.53
CA ALA A 18 -6.76 -21.01 36.30
C ALA A 18 -5.32 -20.58 36.58
N GLN A 19 -4.51 -20.40 35.52
CA GLN A 19 -3.35 -19.53 35.64
C GLN A 19 -3.87 -18.11 35.66
N ASN A 20 -3.67 -17.43 36.79
CA ASN A 20 -3.85 -16.00 36.98
C ASN A 20 -3.24 -15.25 35.80
N THR A 21 -4.08 -14.98 34.80
CA THR A 21 -3.74 -14.08 33.70
C THR A 21 -4.22 -12.73 34.20
N THR A 22 -3.33 -12.00 34.87
CA THR A 22 -3.55 -10.59 35.15
C THR A 22 -3.65 -9.89 33.80
N PHE A 23 -4.88 -9.61 33.38
CA PHE A 23 -5.11 -8.72 32.24
C PHE A 23 -4.69 -7.33 32.67
N HIS A 24 -3.51 -6.91 32.24
CA HIS A 24 -3.18 -5.50 32.22
C HIS A 24 -4.02 -4.87 31.11
N THR A 25 -5.16 -4.28 31.48
CA THR A 25 -5.75 -3.20 30.69
C THR A 25 -4.74 -2.06 30.70
N ALA A 26 -3.87 -2.03 29.70
CA ALA A 26 -3.10 -0.83 29.41
C ALA A 26 -4.11 0.21 28.91
N HIS A 27 -4.61 1.04 29.82
CA HIS A 27 -5.10 2.34 29.42
C HIS A 27 -3.92 3.03 28.73
N TYR A 28 -4.02 3.20 27.42
CA TYR A 28 -3.07 3.98 26.64
C TYR A 28 -3.27 5.46 27.02
N THR A 29 -2.76 5.84 28.18
CA THR A 29 -2.47 7.23 28.48
C THR A 29 -1.14 7.52 27.80
N SER A 30 -1.18 8.03 26.57
CA SER A 30 -0.03 8.68 25.98
C SER A 30 0.26 9.94 26.81
N ALA A 31 0.95 9.76 27.93
CA ALA A 31 1.53 10.86 28.68
C ALA A 31 2.80 11.33 27.95
N VAL A 32 2.63 11.83 26.72
CA VAL A 32 3.52 12.89 26.25
C VAL A 32 3.16 14.09 27.10
N LYS A 33 4.10 14.55 27.93
CA LYS A 33 3.90 15.73 28.77
C LYS A 33 3.51 16.90 27.84
N PRO A 34 2.38 17.60 28.07
CA PRO A 34 1.94 18.73 27.24
C PRO A 34 2.89 19.94 27.20
N ASP A 35 4.03 19.87 27.89
CA ASP A 35 4.95 21.00 28.10
C ASP A 35 6.10 21.06 27.08
N GLU A 36 6.15 20.15 26.09
CA GLU A 36 7.03 20.35 24.95
C GLU A 36 6.42 21.40 24.02
N VAL A 37 7.12 22.53 23.88
CA VAL A 37 6.83 23.63 22.94
C VAL A 37 6.19 23.05 21.67
N PRO A 38 4.99 23.53 21.25
CA PRO A 38 4.31 22.95 20.10
C PRO A 38 5.26 22.96 18.91
N VAL A 39 5.65 21.77 18.47
CA VAL A 39 6.54 21.61 17.32
C VAL A 39 5.83 22.28 16.15
N LYS A 40 6.41 23.36 15.64
CA LYS A 40 5.94 24.00 14.41
C LYS A 40 6.34 23.10 13.25
N TRP A 41 5.56 22.03 13.02
CA TRP A 41 5.82 21.03 11.99
C TRP A 41 6.06 21.66 10.62
N ASP A 42 5.33 22.73 10.31
CA ASP A 42 5.40 23.43 9.03
C ASP A 42 6.72 24.19 8.82
N ALA A 43 7.48 24.45 9.90
CA ALA A 43 8.78 25.11 9.84
C ALA A 43 9.95 24.14 9.59
N LEU A 44 9.71 22.82 9.59
CA LEU A 44 10.78 21.84 9.34
C LEU A 44 11.25 21.89 7.89
N THR A 45 12.54 21.95 7.67
CA THR A 45 13.17 21.80 6.35
C THR A 45 13.10 20.35 5.88
N ASP A 46 13.22 20.11 4.57
CA ASP A 46 13.21 18.75 4.03
C ASP A 46 14.35 17.89 4.58
N ALA A 47 15.53 18.48 4.82
CA ALA A 47 16.65 17.80 5.44
C ALA A 47 16.35 17.37 6.89
N GLU A 48 15.57 18.14 7.64
CA GLU A 48 15.14 17.77 8.99
C GLU A 48 14.06 16.69 9.00
N LEU A 49 13.15 16.71 8.01
CA LEU A 49 12.18 15.63 7.81
C LEU A 49 12.90 14.30 7.54
N LEU A 50 13.90 14.33 6.66
CA LEU A 50 14.67 13.14 6.27
C LEU A 50 15.51 12.52 7.37
N LYS A 51 15.92 13.30 8.36
CA LYS A 51 16.60 12.76 9.55
C LYS A 51 15.65 11.95 10.45
N ARG A 52 14.34 12.15 10.31
CA ARG A 52 13.30 11.60 11.20
C ARG A 52 12.47 10.50 10.54
N LEU A 53 12.54 10.38 9.21
CA LEU A 53 11.66 9.52 8.43
C LEU A 53 12.48 8.57 7.55
N PRO A 54 11.90 7.42 7.18
CA PRO A 54 12.48 6.56 6.16
C PRO A 54 12.75 7.31 4.84
N PRO A 55 13.76 6.90 4.05
CA PRO A 55 14.16 7.60 2.83
C PRO A 55 13.03 7.77 1.80
N TRP A 56 12.05 6.87 1.76
CA TRP A 56 10.93 6.98 0.81
C TRP A 56 9.95 8.13 1.09
N TYR A 57 10.12 8.85 2.19
CA TYR A 57 9.43 10.12 2.43
C TYR A 57 10.16 11.32 1.81
N ALA A 58 11.34 11.12 1.20
CA ALA A 58 12.10 12.22 0.60
C ALA A 58 11.36 12.88 -0.56
N PRO A 59 11.33 14.21 -0.62
CA PRO A 59 11.09 14.92 -1.85
C PRO A 59 12.08 14.43 -2.91
N ASN A 60 11.58 13.95 -4.04
CA ASN A 60 12.39 13.39 -5.13
C ASN A 60 13.20 12.14 -4.74
N TYR A 61 12.73 11.35 -3.77
CA TYR A 61 13.31 10.06 -3.43
C TYR A 61 13.65 9.28 -4.71
N ARG A 62 14.94 9.05 -4.95
CA ARG A 62 15.37 8.16 -6.02
C ARG A 62 15.50 6.79 -5.42
N ILE A 63 15.00 5.79 -6.14
CA ILE A 63 15.11 4.40 -5.70
C ILE A 63 16.58 4.00 -5.49
N SER A 64 17.53 4.65 -6.17
CA SER A 64 18.98 4.52 -5.93
C SER A 64 19.43 4.82 -4.50
N ASP A 65 18.65 5.57 -3.72
CA ASP A 65 19.07 6.13 -2.44
C ASP A 65 18.74 5.22 -1.22
N ALA A 66 18.19 4.02 -1.45
CA ALA A 66 17.79 3.07 -0.39
C ALA A 66 18.77 1.89 -0.11
N PHE A 67 18.40 1.00 0.80
CA PHE A 67 19.22 -0.08 1.37
C PHE A 67 19.84 -1.07 0.36
N ALA A 68 20.93 -1.74 0.79
CA ALA A 68 21.86 -2.56 0.01
C ALA A 68 21.31 -3.89 -0.56
N SER A 69 20.06 -4.26 -0.33
CA SER A 69 19.49 -5.56 -0.74
C SER A 69 18.16 -5.41 -1.47
N ARG A 70 18.18 -4.86 -2.68
CA ARG A 70 16.98 -4.72 -3.52
C ARG A 70 16.78 -5.94 -4.42
N LEU A 71 15.67 -5.94 -5.16
CA LEU A 71 15.54 -6.81 -6.32
C LEU A 71 16.76 -6.64 -7.26
N PRO A 72 17.22 -7.72 -7.93
CA PRO A 72 18.32 -7.64 -8.87
C PRO A 72 18.13 -6.52 -9.89
N PHE A 73 19.23 -5.84 -10.22
CA PHE A 73 19.29 -4.78 -11.23
C PHE A 73 18.35 -3.59 -11.00
N THR A 74 17.81 -3.40 -9.79
CA THR A 74 16.87 -2.29 -9.51
C THR A 74 17.46 -0.93 -9.91
N GLU A 75 18.73 -0.66 -9.62
CA GLU A 75 19.34 0.62 -10.00
C GLU A 75 19.49 0.76 -11.51
N GLU A 76 19.95 -0.30 -12.17
CA GLU A 76 20.17 -0.33 -13.62
C GLU A 76 18.84 -0.14 -14.37
N VAL A 77 17.77 -0.83 -13.97
CA VAL A 77 16.45 -0.71 -14.62
C VAL A 77 15.78 0.62 -14.35
N GLN A 78 15.89 1.18 -13.15
CA GLN A 78 15.33 2.50 -12.86
C GLN A 78 16.07 3.59 -13.65
N ALA A 79 17.40 3.50 -13.77
CA ALA A 79 18.18 4.39 -14.61
C ALA A 79 17.83 4.26 -16.09
N ASP A 80 17.63 3.03 -16.58
CA ASP A 80 17.21 2.74 -17.95
C ASP A 80 15.83 3.31 -18.27
N ILE A 81 14.85 3.08 -17.40
CA ILE A 81 13.51 3.66 -17.53
C ILE A 81 13.59 5.19 -17.52
N TRP A 82 14.34 5.78 -16.59
CA TRP A 82 14.49 7.24 -16.50
C TRP A 82 15.12 7.82 -17.77
N ALA A 83 16.23 7.26 -18.24
CA ALA A 83 16.91 7.72 -19.44
C ALA A 83 16.01 7.62 -20.69
N HIS A 84 15.25 6.53 -20.80
CA HIS A 84 14.30 6.32 -21.89
C HIS A 84 13.15 7.32 -21.86
N GLN A 85 12.56 7.57 -20.70
CA GLN A 85 11.42 8.46 -20.53
C GLN A 85 11.82 9.94 -20.48
N ASN A 86 13.09 10.28 -20.27
CA ASN A 86 13.55 11.67 -20.12
C ASN A 86 14.71 11.99 -21.08
N PRO A 87 14.47 11.95 -22.40
CA PRO A 87 15.49 12.29 -23.37
C PRO A 87 15.88 13.77 -23.26
N GLN A 88 17.05 14.12 -23.83
CA GLN A 88 17.52 15.50 -23.93
C GLN A 88 16.63 16.38 -24.82
N SER A 89 15.98 15.78 -25.83
CA SER A 89 15.00 16.44 -26.69
C SER A 89 13.80 15.53 -26.92
N CYS A 90 12.62 16.16 -26.86
CA CYS A 90 11.32 15.55 -27.15
C CYS A 90 10.91 15.71 -28.62
N GLU A 91 11.70 16.45 -29.41
CA GLU A 91 11.48 16.61 -30.85
C GLU A 91 11.68 15.28 -31.58
N ASN A 92 10.85 15.04 -32.61
CA ASN A 92 10.89 13.82 -33.43
C ASN A 92 10.78 12.51 -32.63
N ARG A 93 10.22 12.56 -31.42
CA ARG A 93 9.88 11.39 -30.61
C ARG A 93 8.47 10.92 -30.92
N THR A 94 8.26 9.61 -30.78
CA THR A 94 6.93 9.01 -30.85
C THR A 94 6.45 8.69 -29.45
N PHE A 95 5.16 8.91 -29.19
CA PHE A 95 4.57 8.83 -27.87
C PHE A 95 3.52 7.73 -27.79
N VAL A 96 3.46 7.08 -26.63
CA VAL A 96 2.32 6.26 -26.19
C VAL A 96 1.54 7.09 -25.20
N LEU A 97 0.31 7.42 -25.56
CA LEU A 97 -0.60 8.18 -24.71
C LEU A 97 -1.50 7.23 -23.93
N GLN A 98 -1.31 7.16 -22.62
CA GLN A 98 -2.13 6.34 -21.74
C GLN A 98 -3.25 7.18 -21.11
N GLY A 99 -4.49 6.89 -21.48
CA GLY A 99 -5.67 7.38 -20.76
C GLY A 99 -6.04 6.49 -19.57
N SER A 100 -6.91 6.99 -18.70
CA SER A 100 -7.54 6.21 -17.63
C SER A 100 -9.04 6.14 -17.80
N LYS A 101 -9.65 5.08 -17.26
CA LYS A 101 -11.05 5.11 -16.83
C LYS A 101 -11.08 5.33 -15.31
N PRO A 102 -12.18 5.88 -14.76
CA PRO A 102 -12.36 5.93 -13.31
C PRO A 102 -12.14 4.55 -12.69
N ALA A 103 -11.21 4.46 -11.76
CA ALA A 103 -10.82 3.22 -11.09
C ALA A 103 -10.19 3.54 -9.73
N GLY A 104 -10.10 2.53 -8.86
CA GLY A 104 -9.42 2.67 -7.58
C GLY A 104 -7.93 2.97 -7.74
N LEU A 105 -7.35 3.73 -6.80
CA LEU A 105 -5.96 4.18 -6.83
C LEU A 105 -4.97 3.02 -7.06
N GLY A 106 -5.17 1.87 -6.40
CA GLY A 106 -4.29 0.71 -6.57
C GLY A 106 -4.27 0.14 -7.99
N TYR A 107 -5.37 0.25 -8.74
CA TYR A 107 -5.39 -0.11 -10.17
C TYR A 107 -4.57 0.89 -10.97
N LEU A 108 -4.83 2.19 -10.77
CA LEU A 108 -4.17 3.30 -11.47
C LEU A 108 -2.65 3.29 -11.25
N MET A 109 -2.17 2.98 -10.05
CA MET A 109 -0.74 2.80 -9.76
C MET A 109 -0.10 1.64 -10.53
N GLY A 110 -0.89 0.68 -11.01
CA GLY A 110 -0.42 -0.46 -11.80
C GLY A 110 -0.63 -0.35 -13.31
N VAL A 111 -1.31 0.68 -13.82
CA VAL A 111 -1.66 0.74 -15.26
C VAL A 111 -0.46 0.97 -16.17
N ALA A 112 0.59 1.64 -15.67
CA ALA A 112 1.78 1.95 -16.46
C ALA A 112 2.65 0.72 -16.74
N ASN A 113 2.43 -0.40 -16.03
CA ASN A 113 3.32 -1.57 -16.07
C ASN A 113 3.54 -2.13 -17.49
N PHE A 114 2.45 -2.30 -18.25
CA PHE A 114 2.52 -2.85 -19.61
C PHE A 114 2.79 -1.81 -20.68
N PRO A 115 2.09 -0.65 -20.70
CA PRO A 115 2.38 0.40 -21.67
C PRO A 115 3.84 0.85 -21.63
N LEU A 116 4.47 0.86 -20.44
CA LEU A 116 5.87 1.22 -20.30
C LEU A 116 6.80 0.15 -20.90
N ALA A 117 6.51 -1.13 -20.68
CA ALA A 117 7.27 -2.22 -21.29
C ALA A 117 7.24 -2.11 -22.82
N TRP A 118 6.03 -1.92 -23.36
CA TRP A 118 5.82 -1.82 -24.80
C TRP A 118 6.49 -0.57 -25.39
N ALA A 119 6.34 0.58 -24.72
CA ALA A 119 6.95 1.83 -25.14
C ALA A 119 8.48 1.71 -25.16
N MET A 120 9.07 1.07 -24.16
CA MET A 120 10.52 0.82 -24.13
C MET A 120 10.98 -0.13 -25.22
N GLU A 121 10.25 -1.22 -25.47
CA GLU A 121 10.59 -2.19 -26.52
C GLU A 121 10.62 -1.54 -27.92
N HIS A 122 9.73 -0.58 -28.18
CA HIS A 122 9.55 0.02 -29.50
C HIS A 122 10.16 1.43 -29.62
N GLY A 123 10.91 1.90 -28.62
CA GLY A 123 11.56 3.23 -28.68
C GLY A 123 10.60 4.42 -28.54
N HIS A 124 9.43 4.23 -27.93
CA HIS A 124 8.42 5.27 -27.70
C HIS A 124 8.45 5.81 -26.26
N ILE A 125 8.04 7.05 -26.07
CA ILE A 125 7.93 7.65 -24.73
C ILE A 125 6.51 7.44 -24.20
N LEU A 126 6.38 6.95 -22.96
CA LEU A 126 5.07 6.78 -22.33
C LEU A 126 4.69 8.06 -21.61
N VAL A 127 3.53 8.60 -21.92
CA VAL A 127 2.98 9.78 -21.26
C VAL A 127 1.54 9.49 -20.84
N LEU A 128 1.16 10.01 -19.68
CA LEU A 128 -0.21 9.94 -19.20
C LEU A 128 -1.01 11.10 -19.79
N HIS A 129 -2.25 10.85 -20.20
CA HIS A 129 -3.14 11.88 -20.71
C HIS A 129 -3.38 12.98 -19.65
N GLN A 130 -3.54 14.24 -20.07
CA GLN A 130 -3.92 15.32 -19.17
C GLN A 130 -5.26 14.99 -18.47
N GLY A 131 -5.27 14.90 -17.15
CA GLY A 131 -6.44 14.41 -16.41
C GLY A 131 -6.50 12.89 -16.26
N PHE A 132 -5.38 12.18 -16.46
CA PHE A 132 -5.24 10.80 -15.99
C PHE A 132 -5.59 10.74 -14.50
N ALA A 133 -6.60 9.95 -14.17
CA ALA A 133 -7.15 9.90 -12.82
C ALA A 133 -6.10 9.38 -11.83
N ALA A 134 -6.08 9.95 -10.63
CA ALA A 134 -5.19 9.55 -9.53
C ALA A 134 -5.98 9.15 -8.28
N ALA A 135 -7.20 8.64 -8.49
CA ALA A 135 -8.41 8.83 -7.68
C ALA A 135 -9.30 9.93 -8.27
N GLN A 136 -10.58 9.90 -7.94
CA GLN A 136 -11.64 10.70 -8.57
C GLN A 136 -11.62 12.18 -8.21
N ALA A 137 -10.44 12.77 -8.08
CA ALA A 137 -10.22 14.21 -8.09
C ALA A 137 -10.47 14.78 -9.51
N GLU A 138 -11.57 14.38 -10.15
CA GLU A 138 -12.03 14.93 -11.43
C GLU A 138 -12.67 16.33 -11.25
N GLY A 139 -12.82 16.78 -9.99
CA GLY A 139 -13.31 18.12 -9.68
C GLY A 139 -12.20 19.17 -9.64
N GLU A 140 -12.44 20.30 -10.30
CA GLU A 140 -11.59 21.51 -10.26
C GLU A 140 -11.52 22.18 -8.87
N GLN A 141 -12.18 21.63 -7.86
CA GLN A 141 -12.46 22.31 -6.58
C GLN A 141 -11.67 21.78 -5.37
N ASP A 142 -10.84 20.74 -5.52
CA ASP A 142 -9.98 20.31 -4.41
C ASP A 142 -8.88 21.34 -4.14
N SER A 143 -8.88 21.97 -2.96
CA SER A 143 -7.89 22.98 -2.54
C SER A 143 -6.43 22.50 -2.60
N TYR A 144 -6.20 21.19 -2.42
CA TYR A 144 -4.88 20.61 -2.53
C TYR A 144 -4.43 20.67 -3.99
N CYS A 145 -5.14 20.09 -4.94
CA CYS A 145 -4.69 20.08 -6.34
C CYS A 145 -4.79 21.46 -7.04
N SER A 146 -5.88 22.19 -6.80
CA SER A 146 -6.18 23.46 -7.48
C SER A 146 -5.17 24.57 -7.18
N SER A 147 -4.58 24.60 -5.98
CA SER A 147 -3.60 25.64 -5.57
C SER A 147 -2.31 25.64 -6.40
N GLN A 148 -2.06 24.60 -7.20
CA GLN A 148 -0.90 24.51 -8.11
C GLN A 148 -1.32 24.34 -9.58
N GLN A 149 -2.62 24.46 -9.90
CA GLN A 149 -3.17 24.15 -11.23
C GLN A 149 -2.85 22.72 -11.71
N LEU A 150 -2.53 21.80 -10.79
CA LEU A 150 -2.28 20.40 -11.08
C LEU A 150 -3.60 19.62 -11.04
N ARG A 151 -3.72 18.57 -11.86
CA ARG A 151 -4.91 17.72 -11.93
C ARG A 151 -4.52 16.26 -12.02
N GLY A 152 -5.38 15.37 -11.52
CA GLY A 152 -5.19 13.92 -11.65
C GLY A 152 -3.84 13.45 -11.12
N TRP A 153 -3.12 12.65 -11.93
CA TRP A 153 -1.84 12.01 -11.57
C TRP A 153 -0.79 12.98 -11.07
N ASP A 154 -0.60 14.08 -11.80
CA ASP A 154 0.48 15.03 -11.55
C ASP A 154 0.26 15.82 -10.25
N CYS A 155 -0.96 15.81 -9.69
CA CYS A 155 -1.22 16.38 -8.38
C CYS A 155 -0.44 15.67 -7.25
N PHE A 156 -0.21 14.36 -7.37
CA PHE A 156 0.42 13.55 -6.31
C PHE A 156 1.80 13.01 -6.70
N PHE A 157 1.98 12.72 -7.99
CA PHE A 157 3.15 12.02 -8.51
C PHE A 157 3.93 12.90 -9.47
N MET A 158 5.19 12.55 -9.69
CA MET A 158 5.99 13.11 -10.76
C MET A 158 5.45 12.65 -12.12
N PRO A 159 5.53 13.49 -13.17
CA PRO A 159 5.26 13.05 -14.52
C PRO A 159 6.11 11.83 -14.89
N LEU A 160 5.57 10.94 -15.72
CA LEU A 160 6.31 9.78 -16.21
C LEU A 160 7.51 10.19 -17.08
N SER A 161 7.42 11.34 -17.74
CA SER A 161 8.40 11.84 -18.71
C SER A 161 8.49 13.38 -18.65
N ASN A 162 9.69 13.92 -18.89
CA ASN A 162 9.93 15.34 -19.14
C ASN A 162 9.31 15.84 -20.47
N CYS A 163 8.80 14.95 -21.31
CA CYS A 163 8.14 15.27 -22.57
C CYS A 163 6.62 15.36 -22.46
N SER A 164 6.05 15.38 -21.24
CA SER A 164 4.59 15.36 -21.04
C SER A 164 3.87 16.52 -21.75
N ASP A 165 4.49 17.70 -21.81
CA ASP A 165 3.94 18.89 -22.47
C ASP A 165 4.11 18.89 -24.01
N HIS A 166 4.91 17.97 -24.56
CA HIS A 166 5.18 17.89 -26.01
C HIS A 166 4.09 17.13 -26.78
N ILE A 167 3.13 16.54 -26.07
CA ILE A 167 2.00 15.88 -26.72
C ILE A 167 1.05 16.94 -27.27
N GLY A 168 1.21 17.26 -28.55
CA GLY A 168 0.23 18.04 -29.31
C GLY A 168 -1.11 17.30 -29.43
N LYS A 169 -2.16 18.00 -29.88
CA LYS A 169 -3.54 17.46 -30.02
C LYS A 169 -3.70 16.31 -31.02
N ARG A 170 -2.63 15.84 -31.68
CA ARG A 170 -2.70 14.87 -32.77
C ARG A 170 -2.37 13.46 -32.28
N VAL A 171 -3.39 12.78 -31.77
CA VAL A 171 -3.35 11.33 -31.58
C VAL A 171 -3.55 10.70 -32.96
N GLU A 172 -2.48 10.20 -33.58
CA GLU A 172 -2.54 9.69 -34.95
C GLU A 172 -3.19 8.30 -35.04
N ARG A 173 -3.10 7.48 -33.98
CA ARG A 173 -3.68 6.13 -33.93
C ARG A 173 -4.17 5.76 -32.54
N ASN A 174 -5.44 5.43 -32.43
CA ASN A 174 -5.99 4.73 -31.27
C ASN A 174 -5.76 3.23 -31.46
N PHE A 175 -4.82 2.66 -30.72
CA PHE A 175 -4.63 1.22 -30.70
C PHE A 175 -5.40 0.60 -29.52
N LYS A 176 -6.29 -0.35 -29.79
CA LYS A 176 -6.79 -1.24 -28.75
C LYS A 176 -5.77 -2.34 -28.55
N TRP A 177 -5.04 -2.25 -27.45
CA TRP A 177 -4.01 -3.22 -27.12
C TRP A 177 -4.61 -4.61 -26.85
N ALA A 178 -3.98 -5.64 -27.43
CA ALA A 178 -4.31 -7.04 -27.20
C ALA A 178 -3.14 -7.73 -26.47
N PRO A 179 -3.34 -8.22 -25.23
CA PRO A 179 -2.25 -8.73 -24.38
C PRO A 179 -1.44 -9.92 -24.90
N THR A 180 -1.89 -10.57 -25.96
CA THR A 180 -1.39 -11.89 -26.36
C THR A 180 -0.22 -11.85 -27.34
N ALA A 181 0.06 -10.71 -27.98
CA ALA A 181 1.13 -10.59 -28.98
C ALA A 181 2.36 -9.81 -28.47
N ASP A 182 2.19 -8.93 -27.47
CA ASP A 182 3.21 -7.97 -27.07
C ASP A 182 4.00 -8.41 -25.83
N PRO A 183 5.29 -8.04 -25.73
CA PRO A 183 6.11 -8.40 -24.59
C PRO A 183 5.65 -7.69 -23.33
N LEU A 184 5.41 -8.48 -22.28
CA LEU A 184 5.02 -7.98 -20.95
C LEU A 184 6.22 -7.41 -20.15
N VAL A 185 7.44 -7.63 -20.64
CA VAL A 185 8.73 -7.17 -20.11
C VAL A 185 9.66 -6.91 -21.31
N PRO A 186 10.41 -5.80 -21.38
CA PRO A 186 11.31 -5.54 -22.52
C PRO A 186 12.36 -6.63 -22.71
N ALA A 187 12.69 -6.97 -23.96
CA ALA A 187 13.59 -8.08 -24.31
C ALA A 187 14.98 -7.93 -23.68
N LYS A 188 15.48 -6.69 -23.54
CA LYS A 188 16.71 -6.36 -22.80
C LYS A 188 16.66 -6.93 -21.37
N TRP A 189 15.56 -6.70 -20.67
CA TRP A 189 15.38 -7.12 -19.28
C TRP A 189 15.07 -8.61 -19.14
N GLN A 190 14.43 -9.22 -20.15
CA GLN A 190 14.31 -10.67 -20.21
C GLN A 190 15.68 -11.35 -20.26
N ARG A 191 16.60 -10.86 -21.12
CA ARG A 191 17.97 -11.38 -21.21
C ARG A 191 18.75 -11.15 -19.92
N ARG A 192 18.72 -9.94 -19.37
CA ARG A 192 19.42 -9.63 -18.10
C ARG A 192 18.89 -10.47 -16.94
N TRP A 193 17.58 -10.70 -16.86
CA TRP A 193 17.00 -11.56 -15.82
C TRP A 193 17.48 -13.01 -15.90
N ALA A 194 17.67 -13.54 -17.13
CA ALA A 194 18.18 -14.89 -17.34
C ALA A 194 19.62 -15.10 -16.84
N GLU A 195 20.37 -14.01 -16.61
CA GLU A 195 21.71 -14.05 -16.00
C GLU A 195 21.65 -14.22 -14.46
N THR A 196 20.47 -14.19 -13.85
CA THR A 196 20.30 -14.29 -12.39
C THR A 196 19.92 -15.70 -11.95
N ASN A 197 20.33 -16.08 -10.75
CA ASN A 197 19.89 -17.32 -10.08
C ASN A 197 18.58 -17.14 -9.30
N GLN A 198 17.72 -16.21 -9.71
CA GLN A 198 16.52 -15.85 -8.97
C GLN A 198 15.36 -16.78 -9.34
N THR A 199 14.64 -17.27 -8.33
CA THR A 199 13.46 -18.12 -8.50
C THR A 199 12.15 -17.32 -8.64
N GLY A 200 12.23 -15.98 -8.55
CA GLY A 200 11.09 -15.08 -8.65
C GLY A 200 10.53 -14.96 -10.08
N SER A 201 9.28 -14.49 -10.18
CA SER A 201 8.65 -14.20 -11.47
C SER A 201 9.22 -12.92 -12.09
N LEU A 202 9.83 -13.01 -13.26
CA LEU A 202 10.29 -11.86 -14.06
C LEU A 202 9.18 -10.82 -14.28
N LEU A 203 7.95 -11.28 -14.53
CA LEU A 203 6.81 -10.36 -14.70
C LEU A 203 6.49 -9.59 -13.42
N GLN A 204 6.58 -10.23 -12.25
CA GLN A 204 6.36 -9.55 -10.98
C GLN A 204 7.52 -8.60 -10.66
N TRP A 205 8.75 -9.01 -10.96
CA TRP A 205 9.92 -8.12 -10.88
C TRP A 205 9.69 -6.86 -11.71
N TRP A 206 9.35 -7.00 -13.00
CA TRP A 206 9.12 -5.87 -13.89
C TRP A 206 8.00 -4.96 -13.40
N ARG A 207 6.86 -5.53 -13.02
CA ARG A 207 5.72 -4.77 -12.46
C ARG A 207 6.11 -4.00 -11.21
N ALA A 208 6.98 -4.55 -10.37
CA ALA A 208 7.47 -3.86 -9.19
C ALA A 208 8.30 -2.63 -9.57
N GLN A 209 9.23 -2.79 -10.52
CA GLN A 209 10.05 -1.69 -11.03
C GLN A 209 9.21 -0.57 -11.63
N THR A 210 8.26 -0.92 -12.50
CA THR A 210 7.42 0.07 -13.18
C THR A 210 6.40 0.73 -12.26
N THR A 211 5.86 -0.01 -11.28
CA THR A 211 5.00 0.60 -10.25
C THR A 211 5.80 1.62 -9.45
N ALA A 212 6.99 1.26 -8.98
CA ALA A 212 7.85 2.17 -8.21
C ALA A 212 8.25 3.42 -9.02
N TYR A 213 8.55 3.28 -10.32
CA TYR A 213 8.82 4.41 -11.21
C TYR A 213 7.60 5.30 -11.42
N ALA A 214 6.43 4.71 -11.65
CA ALA A 214 5.21 5.46 -11.95
C ALA A 214 4.69 6.23 -10.73
N THR A 215 4.92 5.72 -9.53
CA THR A 215 4.38 6.27 -8.28
C THR A 215 5.37 7.11 -7.50
N ARG A 216 6.39 7.68 -8.18
CA ARG A 216 7.32 8.63 -7.56
C ARG A 216 6.55 9.87 -7.14
N LEU A 217 6.56 10.18 -5.85
CA LEU A 217 5.85 11.33 -5.32
C LEU A 217 6.50 12.62 -5.80
N ASN A 218 5.69 13.62 -6.14
CA ASN A 218 6.22 14.96 -6.33
C ASN A 218 6.67 15.53 -4.96
N ALA A 219 7.52 16.56 -4.98
CA ALA A 219 8.12 17.12 -3.78
C ALA A 219 7.08 17.59 -2.74
N ARG A 220 5.98 18.17 -3.22
CA ARG A 220 4.89 18.67 -2.37
C ARG A 220 4.17 17.53 -1.65
N THR A 221 3.81 16.47 -2.37
CA THR A 221 3.11 15.31 -1.81
C THR A 221 4.01 14.52 -0.88
N ALA A 222 5.29 14.34 -1.23
CA ALA A 222 6.26 13.73 -0.32
C ALA A 222 6.34 14.49 1.01
N ARG A 223 6.47 15.82 0.95
CA ARG A 223 6.50 16.68 2.14
C ARG A 223 5.19 16.61 2.96
N GLU A 224 4.04 16.66 2.31
CA GLU A 224 2.74 16.55 2.98
C GLU A 224 2.60 15.21 3.72
N LEU A 225 2.95 14.10 3.07
CA LEU A 225 2.88 12.76 3.67
C LEU A 225 3.89 12.60 4.82
N ALA A 226 5.07 13.23 4.72
CA ALA A 226 6.04 13.29 5.80
C ALA A 226 5.50 14.02 7.04
N LEU A 227 4.86 15.19 6.84
CA LEU A 227 4.24 15.96 7.92
C LEU A 227 3.08 15.19 8.56
N ARG A 228 2.19 14.58 7.75
CA ARG A 228 1.11 13.73 8.24
C ARG A 228 1.63 12.54 9.05
N ARG A 229 2.73 11.92 8.62
CA ARG A 229 3.35 10.82 9.36
C ARG A 229 3.90 11.25 10.72
N LEU A 230 4.56 12.41 10.79
CA LEU A 230 5.06 12.97 12.05
C LEU A 230 3.93 13.36 13.02
N ARG A 231 2.88 14.02 12.52
CA ARG A 231 1.69 14.37 13.32
C ARG A 231 1.00 13.11 13.86
N SER A 232 0.85 12.09 13.02
CA SER A 232 0.30 10.78 13.39
C SER A 232 1.10 10.10 14.50
N ALA A 233 2.42 10.16 14.42
CA ALA A 233 3.29 9.61 15.45
C ALA A 233 3.19 10.40 16.77
N ALA A 234 3.18 11.74 16.69
CA ALA A 234 3.04 12.61 17.85
C ALA A 234 1.67 12.46 18.55
N ALA A 235 0.62 12.20 17.78
CA ALA A 235 -0.72 11.86 18.29
C ALA A 235 -0.81 10.43 18.85
N GLY A 236 0.29 9.66 18.80
CA GLY A 236 0.36 8.31 19.36
C GLY A 236 -0.35 7.24 18.54
N ALA A 237 -0.71 7.50 17.27
CA ALA A 237 -1.43 6.55 16.44
C ALA A 237 -0.58 5.34 16.01
N ALA A 238 0.69 5.58 15.68
CA ALA A 238 1.69 4.56 15.42
C ALA A 238 3.09 5.14 15.69
N PRO A 239 3.99 4.39 16.36
CA PRO A 239 5.36 4.85 16.61
C PRO A 239 6.10 5.09 15.29
N LEU A 240 7.07 5.99 15.28
CA LEU A 240 7.87 6.32 14.09
C LEU A 240 9.36 6.05 14.36
N PRO A 241 10.02 5.16 13.57
CA PRO A 241 9.43 4.22 12.62
C PRO A 241 8.55 3.17 13.32
N LEU A 242 7.78 2.40 12.54
CA LEU A 242 7.14 1.18 13.07
C LEU A 242 8.20 0.26 13.74
N PRO A 243 7.85 -0.47 14.81
CA PRO A 243 8.81 -1.32 15.49
C PRO A 243 9.31 -2.44 14.57
N PRO A 244 10.57 -2.88 14.68
CA PRO A 244 11.05 -4.06 13.97
C PRO A 244 10.15 -5.27 14.19
N GLY A 245 9.99 -6.12 13.17
CA GLY A 245 9.12 -7.29 13.23
C GLY A 245 7.62 -6.97 13.09
N THR A 246 7.23 -5.71 12.89
CA THR A 246 5.84 -5.35 12.60
C THR A 246 5.36 -6.00 11.31
N ILE A 247 4.13 -6.51 11.35
CA ILE A 247 3.43 -7.07 10.20
C ILE A 247 2.40 -6.03 9.72
N SER A 248 2.60 -5.49 8.52
CA SER A 248 1.57 -4.69 7.87
C SER A 248 0.46 -5.60 7.36
N VAL A 249 -0.78 -5.34 7.76
CA VAL A 249 -1.96 -6.08 7.32
C VAL A 249 -2.90 -5.12 6.61
N HIS A 250 -3.20 -5.39 5.34
CA HIS A 250 -4.25 -4.68 4.63
C HIS A 250 -5.49 -5.56 4.49
N VAL A 251 -6.60 -5.11 5.06
CA VAL A 251 -7.90 -5.75 4.96
C VAL A 251 -8.74 -4.92 3.99
N ARG A 252 -9.11 -5.52 2.85
CA ARG A 252 -9.92 -4.85 1.82
C ARG A 252 -11.33 -5.41 1.86
N HIS A 253 -12.28 -4.68 2.41
CA HIS A 253 -13.71 -5.00 2.33
C HIS A 253 -14.49 -3.86 1.66
N GLY A 254 -15.78 -4.03 1.38
CA GLY A 254 -16.56 -3.08 0.58
C GLY A 254 -16.93 -3.67 -0.77
N ASP A 255 -17.02 -2.85 -1.83
CA ASP A 255 -17.48 -3.21 -3.19
C ASP A 255 -16.76 -4.42 -3.85
N LYS A 256 -15.61 -4.79 -3.29
CA LYS A 256 -14.76 -5.86 -3.78
C LYS A 256 -15.37 -7.26 -3.69
N TYR A 257 -16.47 -7.46 -2.95
CA TYR A 257 -17.22 -8.72 -2.93
C TYR A 257 -17.67 -9.18 -4.32
N LYS A 258 -17.80 -8.26 -5.29
CA LYS A 258 -18.16 -8.56 -6.68
C LYS A 258 -17.01 -9.19 -7.47
N GLU A 259 -15.77 -9.05 -7.01
CA GLU A 259 -14.57 -9.47 -7.74
C GLU A 259 -13.83 -10.63 -7.07
N LEU A 260 -13.99 -10.83 -5.76
CA LEU A 260 -13.35 -11.91 -5.00
C LEU A 260 -14.10 -12.21 -3.69
N GLU A 261 -13.89 -13.43 -3.17
CA GLU A 261 -14.34 -13.82 -1.84
C GLU A 261 -13.64 -12.98 -0.77
N LEU A 262 -14.41 -12.26 0.06
CA LEU A 262 -13.86 -11.42 1.12
C LEU A 262 -13.44 -12.28 2.31
N MET A 263 -12.16 -12.24 2.66
CA MET A 263 -11.63 -12.94 3.84
C MET A 263 -11.90 -12.12 5.09
N SER A 264 -12.47 -12.73 6.13
CA SER A 264 -12.80 -12.02 7.37
C SER A 264 -11.55 -11.48 8.08
N TRP A 265 -11.74 -10.56 9.04
CA TRP A 265 -10.66 -10.16 9.94
C TRP A 265 -10.03 -11.35 10.69
N GLY A 266 -10.86 -12.33 11.07
CA GLY A 266 -10.42 -13.55 11.71
C GLY A 266 -9.49 -14.38 10.83
N ASP A 267 -9.76 -14.45 9.53
CA ASP A 267 -8.90 -15.17 8.57
C ASP A 267 -7.54 -14.50 8.41
N HIS A 268 -7.51 -13.17 8.35
CA HIS A 268 -6.26 -12.41 8.32
C HIS A 268 -5.43 -12.66 9.58
N LEU A 269 -6.04 -12.58 10.76
CA LEU A 269 -5.37 -12.88 12.02
C LEU A 269 -4.90 -14.34 12.10
N GLY A 270 -5.71 -15.28 11.60
CA GLY A 270 -5.35 -16.70 11.53
C GLY A 270 -4.10 -16.93 10.70
N ALA A 271 -4.06 -16.37 9.49
CA ALA A 271 -2.90 -16.46 8.59
C ALA A 271 -1.65 -15.79 9.17
N VAL A 272 -1.80 -14.60 9.75
CA VAL A 272 -0.70 -13.88 10.41
C VAL A 272 -0.14 -14.67 11.60
N ASN A 273 -1.01 -15.21 12.46
CA ASN A 273 -0.60 -16.04 13.58
C ASN A 273 0.09 -17.33 13.13
N ALA A 274 -0.41 -17.98 12.07
CA ALA A 274 0.21 -19.17 11.52
C ALA A 274 1.61 -18.89 10.97
N ALA A 275 1.77 -17.81 10.19
CA ALA A 275 3.05 -17.38 9.65
C ALA A 275 4.04 -17.02 10.77
N ALA A 276 3.60 -16.23 11.76
CA ALA A 276 4.44 -15.84 12.88
C ALA A 276 4.94 -17.03 13.71
N ARG A 277 4.10 -18.06 13.91
CA ARG A 277 4.51 -19.32 14.56
C ARG A 277 5.49 -20.11 13.70
N ALA A 278 5.18 -20.31 12.43
CA ALA A 278 6.01 -21.10 11.51
C ALA A 278 7.42 -20.52 11.34
N GLN A 279 7.52 -19.19 11.34
CA GLN A 279 8.79 -18.47 11.17
C GLN A 279 9.48 -18.13 12.51
N GLY A 280 8.87 -18.48 13.65
CA GLY A 280 9.43 -18.21 14.98
C GLY A 280 9.57 -16.71 15.29
N TRP A 281 8.76 -15.84 14.67
CA TRP A 281 8.77 -14.41 14.96
C TRP A 281 8.38 -14.18 16.41
N LYS A 282 9.16 -13.38 17.14
CA LYS A 282 8.93 -13.11 18.58
C LYS A 282 8.13 -11.83 18.78
N GLU A 283 8.30 -10.90 17.86
CA GLU A 283 7.61 -9.62 17.82
C GLU A 283 6.14 -9.85 17.49
N ARG A 284 5.29 -9.08 18.18
CA ARG A 284 3.84 -9.15 18.05
C ARG A 284 3.28 -7.76 17.84
N ALA A 285 3.68 -7.13 16.73
CA ALA A 285 3.19 -5.83 16.32
C ALA A 285 2.47 -5.92 14.97
N LEU A 286 1.31 -5.27 14.87
CA LEU A 286 0.55 -5.15 13.63
C LEU A 286 0.44 -3.67 13.25
N PHE A 287 0.55 -3.38 11.96
CA PHE A 287 0.07 -2.11 11.40
C PHE A 287 -1.06 -2.40 10.42
N VAL A 288 -2.28 -2.02 10.77
CA VAL A 288 -3.48 -2.37 10.02
C VAL A 288 -3.94 -1.17 9.18
N THR A 289 -4.21 -1.43 7.90
CA THR A 289 -4.93 -0.53 7.00
C THR A 289 -6.19 -1.22 6.53
N THR A 290 -7.31 -0.50 6.49
CA THR A 290 -8.61 -1.07 6.14
C THR A 290 -9.56 0.02 5.67
N ASP A 291 -10.47 -0.34 4.77
CA ASP A 291 -11.65 0.46 4.41
C ASP A 291 -12.93 0.00 5.13
N ASP A 292 -12.82 -1.00 6.02
CA ASP A 292 -13.91 -1.53 6.83
C ASP A 292 -13.96 -0.92 8.24
N SER A 293 -15.11 -0.36 8.61
CA SER A 293 -15.43 0.17 9.96
C SER A 293 -15.23 -0.82 11.07
N GLU A 294 -15.74 -2.03 10.87
CA GLU A 294 -15.81 -3.08 11.87
C GLU A 294 -14.41 -3.61 12.15
N VAL A 295 -13.60 -3.78 11.09
CA VAL A 295 -12.18 -4.11 11.23
C VAL A 295 -11.45 -3.00 11.99
N ALA A 296 -11.68 -1.73 11.63
CA ALA A 296 -11.05 -0.61 12.31
C ALA A 296 -11.44 -0.53 13.79
N ALA A 297 -12.73 -0.74 14.11
CA ALA A 297 -13.23 -0.79 15.47
C ALA A 297 -12.64 -1.96 16.25
N ALA A 298 -12.55 -3.15 15.64
CA ALA A 298 -11.97 -4.34 16.26
C ALA A 298 -10.48 -4.12 16.60
N VAL A 299 -9.71 -3.52 15.70
CA VAL A 299 -8.29 -3.20 15.96
C VAL A 299 -8.15 -2.19 17.09
N ARG A 300 -8.99 -1.14 17.13
CA ARG A 300 -8.98 -0.14 18.22
C ARG A 300 -9.43 -0.72 19.56
N ALA A 301 -10.33 -1.69 19.56
CA ALA A 301 -10.73 -2.42 20.77
C ALA A 301 -9.62 -3.33 21.31
N GLY A 302 -8.61 -3.62 20.50
CA GLY A 302 -7.45 -4.43 20.84
C GLY A 302 -7.44 -5.77 20.12
N VAL A 303 -6.23 -6.24 19.80
CA VAL A 303 -6.01 -7.54 19.13
C VAL A 303 -5.32 -8.47 20.13
N PRO A 304 -5.97 -9.56 20.58
CA PRO A 304 -5.39 -10.44 21.59
C PRO A 304 -4.01 -10.96 21.21
N GLY A 305 -3.02 -10.71 22.07
CA GLY A 305 -1.64 -11.15 21.87
C GLY A 305 -0.82 -10.29 20.89
N TRP A 306 -1.36 -9.16 20.42
CA TRP A 306 -0.69 -8.24 19.50
C TRP A 306 -0.79 -6.78 19.97
N THR A 307 0.30 -6.04 19.82
CA THR A 307 0.27 -4.58 19.82
C THR A 307 -0.16 -4.13 18.43
N ALA A 308 -1.39 -3.64 18.29
CA ALA A 308 -1.92 -3.25 16.99
C ALA A 308 -1.98 -1.73 16.85
N TYR A 309 -1.40 -1.23 15.77
CA TYR A 309 -1.52 0.13 15.29
C TYR A 309 -2.48 0.14 14.11
N ILE A 310 -3.27 1.19 13.99
CA ILE A 310 -4.13 1.41 12.84
C ILE A 310 -3.82 2.77 12.25
N GLN A 311 -3.89 2.87 10.93
CA GLN A 311 -3.79 4.16 10.27
C GLN A 311 -4.79 5.16 10.89
N PRO A 312 -4.31 6.30 11.43
CA PRO A 312 -5.20 7.25 12.07
C PRO A 312 -6.06 7.98 11.05
N CYS A 313 -7.32 8.13 11.40
CA CYS A 313 -8.25 9.05 10.76
C CYS A 313 -8.17 10.39 11.50
N GLU A 314 -7.11 11.19 11.26
CA GLU A 314 -6.91 12.46 12.00
C GLU A 314 -7.98 13.50 11.65
N ALA A 315 -8.58 14.17 12.64
CA ALA A 315 -9.41 15.35 12.40
C ALA A 315 -8.56 16.55 11.88
N PRO A 316 -9.10 17.41 11.00
CA PRO A 316 -10.50 17.45 10.53
C PRO A 316 -10.83 16.34 9.49
N TYR A 317 -9.83 15.64 8.97
CA TYR A 317 -9.98 14.58 7.96
C TYR A 317 -10.73 13.34 8.48
N GLY A 318 -10.77 13.15 9.80
CA GLY A 318 -11.42 12.03 10.49
C GLY A 318 -12.93 11.98 10.32
N ALA A 319 -13.61 13.13 10.14
CA ALA A 319 -15.04 13.15 9.85
C ALA A 319 -15.36 12.54 8.47
N ARG A 320 -14.48 12.78 7.47
CA ARG A 320 -14.59 12.25 6.11
C ARG A 320 -14.04 10.82 5.98
N CYS A 321 -13.03 10.46 6.77
CA CYS A 321 -12.60 9.05 6.90
C CYS A 321 -13.70 8.20 7.55
N ALA A 322 -14.39 8.73 8.56
CA ALA A 322 -15.57 8.08 9.16
C ALA A 322 -16.72 7.95 8.15
N GLU A 323 -16.82 8.84 7.17
CA GLU A 323 -17.78 8.78 6.06
C GLU A 323 -17.41 7.69 5.04
N GLN A 324 -16.12 7.54 4.72
CA GLN A 324 -15.61 6.42 3.92
C GLN A 324 -15.91 5.05 4.57
N VAL A 325 -15.82 5.04 5.90
CA VAL A 325 -16.16 3.94 6.77
C VAL A 325 -17.69 3.75 6.93
N ARG A 326 -18.51 4.74 6.55
CA ARG A 326 -19.99 4.73 6.55
C ARG A 326 -20.61 4.43 5.19
N CYS A 327 -19.85 4.15 4.12
CA CYS A 327 -20.36 3.82 2.79
C CYS A 327 -21.09 2.46 2.69
N ARG A 328 -21.86 2.08 3.73
CA ARG A 328 -22.67 0.87 3.80
C ARG A 328 -24.18 1.12 4.00
N THR A 329 -24.63 2.36 4.22
CA THR A 329 -26.00 2.58 4.72
C THR A 329 -27.07 2.95 3.69
N THR A 330 -26.76 3.05 2.40
CA THR A 330 -27.80 3.29 1.38
C THR A 330 -27.50 2.51 0.10
N GLU A 331 -28.50 1.79 -0.42
CA GLU A 331 -28.57 0.90 -1.61
C GLU A 331 -27.90 1.38 -2.91
N THR A 332 -27.36 2.58 -2.94
CA THR A 332 -26.49 3.04 -4.02
C THR A 332 -25.07 2.53 -3.78
N ASP A 333 -24.61 1.59 -4.59
CA ASP A 333 -23.23 1.10 -4.75
C ASP A 333 -22.20 2.23 -5.05
N VAL A 334 -22.07 3.22 -4.17
CA VAL A 334 -21.06 4.27 -4.32
C VAL A 334 -19.76 3.69 -3.79
N ASN A 335 -18.91 3.22 -4.71
CA ASN A 335 -17.54 2.81 -4.39
C ASN A 335 -16.91 3.91 -3.50
N PRO A 336 -16.24 3.59 -2.39
CA PRO A 336 -15.55 4.58 -1.56
C PRO A 336 -14.47 5.38 -2.33
N GLY A 337 -14.19 5.02 -3.59
CA GLY A 337 -13.44 5.84 -4.54
C GLY A 337 -14.21 7.04 -5.15
N TYR A 338 -15.54 7.14 -5.00
CA TYR A 338 -16.37 8.26 -5.47
C TYR A 338 -16.65 9.27 -4.35
N ALA A 339 -15.58 9.90 -3.84
CA ALA A 339 -15.72 11.07 -2.98
C ALA A 339 -16.12 12.31 -3.81
N THR A 340 -16.87 13.24 -3.22
CA THR A 340 -17.09 14.58 -3.81
C THR A 340 -15.75 15.32 -3.97
N SER A 341 -15.70 16.29 -4.89
CA SER A 341 -14.47 16.93 -5.39
C SER A 341 -13.47 17.34 -4.30
N ASP A 342 -13.95 17.85 -3.16
CA ASP A 342 -13.10 18.45 -2.12
C ASP A 342 -12.52 17.42 -1.13
N ALA A 343 -12.95 16.17 -1.20
CA ALA A 343 -12.49 15.08 -0.35
C ALA A 343 -11.59 14.08 -1.09
N ALA A 344 -11.50 14.19 -2.41
CA ALA A 344 -10.78 13.24 -3.24
C ALA A 344 -9.26 13.29 -3.05
N ALA A 345 -8.65 14.49 -2.95
CA ALA A 345 -7.21 14.57 -2.71
C ALA A 345 -6.87 14.15 -1.29
N ASP A 346 -7.67 14.54 -0.30
CA ASP A 346 -7.48 14.10 1.08
C ASP A 346 -7.55 12.59 1.22
N LEU A 347 -8.49 11.95 0.54
CA LEU A 347 -8.58 10.49 0.52
C LEU A 347 -7.36 9.85 -0.16
N THR A 348 -6.86 10.47 -1.22
CA THR A 348 -5.65 10.02 -1.91
C THR A 348 -4.45 10.12 -0.98
N LEU A 349 -4.28 11.26 -0.31
CA LEU A 349 -3.22 11.50 0.68
C LEU A 349 -3.34 10.53 1.87
N PHE A 350 -4.56 10.27 2.35
CA PHE A 350 -4.81 9.26 3.37
C PHE A 350 -4.34 7.88 2.87
N SER A 351 -4.79 7.43 1.70
CA SER A 351 -4.40 6.14 1.15
C SER A 351 -2.87 6.03 1.00
N LEU A 352 -2.22 7.07 0.46
CA LEU A 352 -0.77 7.13 0.31
C LEU A 352 -0.03 7.14 1.66
N GLN A 353 -0.55 7.82 2.68
CA GLN A 353 0.04 7.78 4.03
C GLN A 353 0.01 6.37 4.60
N GLY A 354 -1.13 5.67 4.45
CA GLY A 354 -1.28 4.27 4.86
C GLY A 354 -0.29 3.36 4.13
N LEU A 355 -0.14 3.55 2.82
CA LEU A 355 0.83 2.83 2.00
C LEU A 355 2.27 3.06 2.48
N LEU A 356 2.72 4.31 2.64
CA LEU A 356 4.09 4.59 3.06
C LEU A 356 4.39 4.11 4.49
N THR A 357 3.40 4.19 5.39
CA THR A 357 3.55 3.66 6.75
C THR A 357 3.60 2.14 6.74
N ALA A 358 2.81 1.49 5.88
CA ALA A 358 2.88 0.04 5.68
C ALA A 358 4.27 -0.41 5.22
N LEU A 359 4.95 0.37 4.37
CA LEU A 359 6.33 0.10 3.93
C LEU A 359 7.37 0.19 5.06
N GLU A 360 7.05 0.77 6.22
CA GLU A 360 7.90 0.72 7.42
C GLU A 360 7.89 -0.67 8.09
N ALA A 361 6.91 -1.51 7.78
CA ALA A 361 6.79 -2.85 8.35
C ALA A 361 7.85 -3.82 7.82
N THR A 362 8.13 -4.86 8.60
CA THR A 362 9.08 -5.92 8.22
C THR A 362 8.41 -7.03 7.42
N HIS A 363 7.15 -7.33 7.74
CA HIS A 363 6.36 -8.38 7.11
C HIS A 363 5.04 -7.83 6.60
N PHE A 364 4.40 -8.54 5.67
CA PHE A 364 3.22 -8.04 4.97
C PHE A 364 2.19 -9.15 4.79
N ALA A 365 0.92 -8.80 4.99
CA ALA A 365 -0.21 -9.70 4.89
C ALA A 365 -1.43 -9.01 4.27
N GLY A 366 -2.25 -9.80 3.58
CA GLY A 366 -3.48 -9.33 2.93
C GLY A 366 -3.83 -10.18 1.72
N GLN A 367 -4.92 -9.84 1.04
CA GLN A 367 -5.42 -10.63 -0.07
C GLN A 367 -4.91 -10.08 -1.42
N ARG A 368 -4.03 -10.82 -2.11
CA ARG A 368 -3.40 -10.34 -3.37
C ARG A 368 -4.38 -10.18 -4.54
N GLY A 369 -5.63 -10.63 -4.40
CA GLY A 369 -6.72 -10.27 -5.30
C GLY A 369 -6.92 -8.75 -5.40
N SER A 370 -6.69 -8.01 -4.31
CA SER A 370 -6.76 -6.55 -4.29
C SER A 370 -5.60 -5.91 -5.06
N ASN A 371 -5.91 -4.96 -5.96
CA ASN A 371 -4.89 -4.17 -6.65
C ASN A 371 -4.04 -3.37 -5.64
N TRP A 372 -4.64 -2.90 -4.54
CA TRP A 372 -3.93 -2.14 -3.50
C TRP A 372 -2.89 -3.00 -2.79
N VAL A 373 -3.26 -4.23 -2.42
CA VAL A 373 -2.32 -5.22 -1.85
C VAL A 373 -1.17 -5.50 -2.81
N ARG A 374 -1.46 -5.64 -4.11
CA ARG A 374 -0.41 -5.81 -5.13
C ARG A 374 0.52 -4.60 -5.25
N VAL A 375 0.04 -3.38 -5.00
CA VAL A 375 0.90 -2.18 -4.95
C VAL A 375 1.80 -2.23 -3.73
N ILE A 376 1.27 -2.53 -2.53
CA ILE A 376 2.08 -2.70 -1.31
C ILE A 376 3.17 -3.75 -1.55
N ASP A 377 2.79 -4.92 -2.07
CA ASP A 377 3.70 -6.04 -2.36
C ASP A 377 4.80 -5.65 -3.37
N ARG A 378 4.45 -4.87 -4.41
CA ARG A 378 5.41 -4.37 -5.40
C ARG A 378 6.39 -3.37 -4.81
N LEU A 379 5.88 -2.38 -4.08
CA LEU A 379 6.70 -1.29 -3.56
C LEU A 379 7.64 -1.77 -2.45
N ARG A 380 7.21 -2.69 -1.57
CA ARG A 380 8.09 -3.25 -0.53
C ARG A 380 9.33 -3.92 -1.12
N MET A 381 9.18 -4.57 -2.28
CA MET A 381 10.29 -5.29 -2.92
C MET A 381 11.36 -4.34 -3.48
N VAL A 382 10.95 -3.15 -3.93
CA VAL A 382 11.82 -2.18 -4.63
C VAL A 382 12.31 -1.07 -3.71
N MET A 383 11.43 -0.50 -2.89
CA MET A 383 11.72 0.70 -2.09
C MET A 383 12.33 0.39 -0.72
N VAL A 384 11.97 -0.74 -0.11
CA VAL A 384 12.39 -1.09 1.26
C VAL A 384 13.64 -1.98 1.24
N GLY A 385 13.69 -2.96 0.33
CA GLY A 385 14.81 -3.91 0.24
C GLY A 385 14.91 -4.86 1.45
N GLY A 386 15.97 -5.66 1.52
CA GLY A 386 16.27 -6.59 2.60
C GLY A 386 15.21 -7.65 2.81
N ALA A 387 14.80 -7.81 4.07
CA ALA A 387 13.72 -8.68 4.49
C ALA A 387 12.35 -8.26 3.94
N ALA A 388 12.24 -7.24 3.08
CA ALA A 388 11.01 -6.92 2.36
C ALA A 388 11.08 -7.28 0.86
N SER A 389 12.19 -7.88 0.39
CA SER A 389 12.38 -8.34 -0.99
C SER A 389 11.71 -9.72 -1.26
N PHE A 390 12.02 -10.37 -2.40
CA PHE A 390 11.54 -11.72 -2.73
C PHE A 390 11.87 -12.76 -1.64
N SER A 391 12.89 -12.51 -0.82
CA SER A 391 13.30 -13.44 0.26
C SER A 391 12.27 -13.55 1.39
N THR A 392 11.41 -12.54 1.57
CA THR A 392 10.33 -12.60 2.56
C THR A 392 8.99 -12.73 1.86
N PRO A 393 8.28 -13.84 2.09
CA PRO A 393 7.00 -14.08 1.45
C PRO A 393 5.95 -13.11 1.97
N TYR A 394 5.13 -12.60 1.07
CA TYR A 394 3.89 -11.92 1.42
C TYR A 394 2.87 -12.95 1.89
N ILE A 395 2.28 -12.78 3.06
CA ILE A 395 1.26 -13.67 3.62
C ILE A 395 -0.05 -13.43 2.86
N ASP A 396 -0.33 -14.26 1.85
CA ASP A 396 -1.52 -14.13 1.02
C ASP A 396 -2.73 -14.75 1.75
N VAL A 397 -3.64 -13.89 2.18
CA VAL A 397 -4.86 -14.30 2.89
C VAL A 397 -5.93 -14.59 1.83
N GLY A 398 -6.23 -15.87 1.60
CA GLY A 398 -7.23 -16.32 0.62
C GLY A 398 -6.66 -17.08 -0.58
N ALA A 399 -5.34 -17.11 -0.77
CA ALA A 399 -4.74 -18.25 -1.47
C ALA A 399 -4.97 -19.44 -0.55
N SER A 400 -5.75 -20.44 -1.00
CA SER A 400 -6.06 -21.64 -0.22
C SER A 400 -4.85 -22.05 0.61
N LEU A 401 -4.94 -21.88 1.94
CA LEU A 401 -3.94 -22.41 2.86
C LEU A 401 -3.75 -23.88 2.46
N PRO A 402 -2.52 -24.42 2.42
CA PRO A 402 -2.36 -25.86 2.23
C PRO A 402 -3.32 -26.55 3.20
N ALA A 403 -4.18 -27.42 2.66
CA ALA A 403 -5.45 -27.88 3.22
C ALA A 403 -5.39 -28.63 4.57
N ASN A 404 -4.30 -28.50 5.33
CA ASN A 404 -4.03 -29.21 6.58
C ASN A 404 -4.24 -28.37 7.85
N LEU A 405 -4.87 -27.20 7.77
CA LEU A 405 -5.30 -26.47 8.97
C LEU A 405 -6.82 -26.30 8.95
N GLY A 406 -7.49 -27.35 9.42
CA GLY A 406 -8.93 -27.43 9.55
C GLY A 406 -9.49 -26.31 10.44
N GLY A 407 -10.51 -25.64 9.93
CA GLY A 407 -11.26 -24.61 10.61
C GLY A 407 -12.30 -24.02 9.65
N ALA A 408 -13.36 -24.78 9.37
CA ALA A 408 -14.50 -24.30 8.62
C ALA A 408 -15.24 -23.23 9.44
N GLY A 409 -14.97 -21.96 9.14
CA GLY A 409 -15.78 -20.82 9.54
C GLY A 409 -16.35 -20.16 8.30
N THR A 410 -17.52 -20.61 7.85
CA THR A 410 -18.28 -19.90 6.81
C THR A 410 -18.73 -18.56 7.38
N TYR A 411 -18.06 -17.47 6.99
CA TYR A 411 -18.53 -16.12 7.26
C TYR A 411 -19.74 -15.84 6.36
N LYS A 412 -20.94 -15.94 6.93
CA LYS A 412 -22.14 -15.35 6.34
C LYS A 412 -22.08 -13.85 6.62
N GLY A 413 -21.49 -13.07 5.72
CA GLY A 413 -21.64 -11.63 5.72
C GLY A 413 -23.10 -11.28 5.50
N CYS A 414 -23.70 -10.53 6.44
CA CYS A 414 -25.03 -9.98 6.30
C CYS A 414 -25.09 -9.08 5.06
N CYS A 415 -26.05 -9.38 4.17
CA CYS A 415 -26.67 -8.39 3.30
C CYS A 415 -27.65 -7.55 4.13
#